data_AF-A0A947JKF1-F1
#
_entry.id   AF-A0A947JKF1-F1
#
_cell.length_a   1.000
_cell.length_b   1.000
_cell.length_c   1.000
_cell.angle_alpha   90.00
_cell.angle_beta   90.00
_cell.angle_gamma   90.00
#
_symmetry.space_group_name_H-M   'P 1'
#
loop_
_entity.id
_entity.type
_entity.pdbx_description
1 polymer ?
#
loop_
_entity_poly.entity_id
_entity_poly.type
_entity_poly.pdbx_seq_one_letter_code
_entity_poly.pdbx_strand_id
1 'polypeptide(L)'
;MKKGSRVLIGIFLSTFLGAMASYAAIPDANNVREANPDVTVSCTVCHEVGNFKALNEYGQAYKNAGRNADAVRAIADEDSDEDGVTNAEELKAGTNPGDAEDN
;
A
#
# COMPACT_ATOMS: atom_id res chain seq x y z
N MET A 1 -55.49 -26.64 -28.38
CA MET A 1 -54.80 -27.19 -27.19
C MET A 1 -53.73 -28.18 -27.65
N LYS A 2 -52.44 -27.81 -27.58
CA LYS A 2 -51.30 -28.74 -27.62
C LYS A 2 -50.20 -28.15 -26.74
N LYS A 3 -49.72 -28.96 -25.80
CA LYS A 3 -48.90 -28.60 -24.64
C LYS A 3 -47.51 -28.14 -25.09
N GLY A 4 -47.03 -27.04 -24.52
CA GLY A 4 -45.69 -26.52 -24.72
C GLY A 4 -44.63 -27.43 -24.08
N SER A 5 -43.51 -27.61 -24.78
CA SER A 5 -42.31 -28.24 -24.23
C SER A 5 -41.28 -27.15 -23.98
N ARG A 6 -41.03 -26.84 -22.70
CA ARG A 6 -39.98 -25.93 -22.27
C ARG A 6 -38.75 -26.78 -21.91
N VAL A 7 -37.72 -26.71 -22.74
CA VAL A 7 -36.40 -27.27 -22.41
C VAL A 7 -35.75 -26.32 -21.41
N LEU A 8 -35.64 -26.77 -20.16
CA LEU A 8 -34.89 -26.08 -19.10
C LEU A 8 -33.40 -26.41 -19.27
N ILE A 9 -32.64 -25.44 -19.79
CA ILE A 9 -31.17 -25.46 -19.75
C ILE A 9 -30.76 -25.03 -18.34
N GLY A 10 -30.39 -26.01 -17.52
CA GLY A 10 -29.82 -25.75 -16.20
C GLY A 10 -28.38 -25.28 -16.34
N ILE A 11 -28.15 -23.96 -16.25
CA ILE A 11 -26.81 -23.39 -16.08
C ILE A 11 -26.44 -23.59 -14.60
N PHE A 12 -25.51 -24.51 -14.34
CA PHE A 12 -24.81 -24.58 -13.06
C PHE A 12 -23.94 -23.33 -12.92
N LEU A 13 -24.47 -22.32 -12.23
CA LEU A 13 -23.71 -21.13 -11.85
C LEU A 13 -22.76 -21.54 -10.72
N SER A 14 -21.56 -21.95 -11.09
CA SER A 14 -20.46 -22.23 -10.18
C SER A 14 -20.01 -20.93 -9.50
N THR A 15 -20.55 -20.63 -8.33
CA THR A 15 -20.00 -19.58 -7.47
C THR A 15 -18.75 -20.13 -6.80
N PHE A 16 -17.61 -19.92 -7.44
CA PHE A 16 -16.31 -20.03 -6.79
C PHE A 16 -16.19 -18.84 -5.84
N LEU A 17 -16.65 -19.01 -4.59
CA LEU A 17 -16.38 -18.06 -3.52
C LEU A 17 -14.90 -18.21 -3.14
N GLY A 18 -14.03 -17.53 -3.88
CA GLY A 18 -12.66 -17.33 -3.45
C GLY A 18 -12.67 -16.44 -2.21
N ALA A 19 -12.45 -17.04 -1.04
CA ALA A 19 -12.09 -16.30 0.15
C ALA A 19 -10.68 -15.73 -0.09
N MET A 20 -10.61 -14.50 -0.60
CA MET A 20 -9.34 -13.76 -0.60
C MET A 20 -9.01 -13.49 0.86
N ALA A 21 -8.00 -14.21 1.35
CA ALA A 21 -7.48 -14.04 2.70
C ALA A 21 -7.15 -12.56 2.91
N SER A 22 -7.87 -11.94 3.83
CA SER A 22 -7.53 -10.62 4.33
C SER A 22 -6.21 -10.78 5.10
N TYR A 23 -5.09 -10.59 4.41
CA TYR A 23 -3.85 -10.23 5.09
C TYR A 23 -4.21 -8.93 5.82
N ALA A 24 -4.37 -8.96 7.13
CA ALA A 24 -4.71 -7.78 7.91
C ALA A 24 -3.72 -6.69 7.48
N ALA A 25 -4.22 -5.65 6.82
CA ALA A 25 -3.36 -4.60 6.32
C ALA A 25 -2.61 -4.02 7.52
N ILE A 26 -1.28 -3.94 7.42
CA ILE A 26 -0.45 -3.32 8.45
C ILE A 26 -0.99 -1.89 8.61
N PRO A 27 -1.40 -1.46 9.81
CA PRO A 27 -2.02 -0.14 10.00
C PRO A 27 -1.21 1.00 9.38
N ASP A 28 0.12 0.93 9.48
CA ASP A 28 1.01 1.93 8.90
C ASP A 28 0.96 1.96 7.36
N ALA A 29 0.86 0.81 6.70
CA ALA A 29 0.70 0.78 5.25
C ALA A 29 -0.65 1.38 4.80
N ASN A 30 -1.70 1.26 5.62
CA ASN A 30 -2.96 1.94 5.36
C ASN A 30 -2.85 3.45 5.55
N ASN A 31 -2.09 3.91 6.54
CA ASN A 31 -1.86 5.35 6.74
C ASN A 31 -1.17 5.97 5.51
N VAL A 32 -0.18 5.27 4.95
CA VAL A 32 0.49 5.70 3.70
C VAL A 32 -0.48 5.73 2.53
N ARG A 33 -1.32 4.70 2.36
CA ARG A 33 -2.34 4.65 1.29
C ARG A 33 -3.47 5.66 1.49
N GLU A 34 -3.81 6.01 2.73
CA GLU A 34 -4.81 7.04 3.00
C GLU A 34 -4.28 8.43 2.63
N ALA A 35 -2.99 8.69 2.84
CA ALA A 35 -2.34 9.90 2.37
C ALA A 35 -2.13 9.88 0.84
N ASN A 36 -1.84 8.71 0.27
CA ASN A 36 -1.50 8.53 -1.15
C ASN A 36 -2.23 7.29 -1.73
N PRO A 37 -3.46 7.43 -2.26
CA PRO A 37 -4.36 6.30 -2.58
C PRO A 37 -3.87 5.33 -3.67
N ASP A 38 -2.85 5.70 -4.45
CA ASP A 38 -2.36 4.92 -5.58
C ASP A 38 -0.94 4.34 -5.39
N VAL A 39 -0.36 4.46 -4.19
CA VAL A 39 1.04 4.05 -3.97
C VAL A 39 1.16 2.59 -3.55
N THR A 40 2.22 1.95 -4.04
CA THR A 40 2.60 0.62 -3.59
C THR A 40 3.50 0.76 -2.36
N VAL A 41 3.10 0.16 -1.24
CA VAL A 41 3.85 0.23 0.02
C VAL A 41 4.51 -1.11 0.29
N SER A 42 5.83 -1.09 0.47
CA SER A 42 6.64 -2.22 0.92
C SER A 42 7.04 -2.04 2.40
N CYS A 43 7.66 -3.05 3.00
CA CYS A 43 8.23 -2.91 4.35
C CYS A 43 9.40 -1.92 4.37
N THR A 44 10.13 -1.77 3.26
CA THR A 44 11.35 -0.97 3.20
C THR A 44 11.08 0.53 3.16
N VAL A 45 9.85 0.95 2.84
CA VAL A 45 9.42 2.35 2.97
C VAL A 45 9.73 2.88 4.38
N CYS A 46 9.47 2.11 5.44
CA CYS A 46 9.72 2.54 6.82
C CYS A 46 10.90 1.84 7.49
N HIS A 47 11.47 0.80 6.88
CA HIS A 47 12.46 -0.06 7.52
C HIS A 47 13.71 -0.22 6.68
N GLU A 48 14.85 -0.32 7.36
CA GLU A 48 16.14 -0.61 6.74
C GLU A 48 16.08 -1.86 5.84
N VAL A 49 16.71 -1.78 4.67
CA VAL A 49 16.84 -2.91 3.75
C VAL A 49 17.60 -4.05 4.42
N GLY A 50 16.97 -5.22 4.53
CA GLY A 50 17.56 -6.38 5.20
C GLY A 50 17.49 -6.35 6.74
N ASN A 51 16.95 -5.29 7.36
CA ASN A 51 16.73 -5.23 8.80
C ASN A 51 15.38 -4.58 9.18
N PHE A 52 14.31 -5.37 9.12
CA PHE A 52 12.95 -4.92 9.43
C PHE A 52 12.67 -4.60 10.91
N LYS A 53 13.67 -4.62 11.78
CA LYS A 53 13.54 -4.14 13.17
C LYS A 53 13.97 -2.68 13.32
N ALA A 54 14.87 -2.21 12.47
CA ALA A 54 15.31 -0.83 12.45
C ALA A 54 14.40 -0.01 11.53
N LEU A 55 14.18 1.25 11.88
CA LEU A 55 13.53 2.21 11.00
C LEU A 55 14.61 2.94 10.22
N ASN A 56 14.37 3.17 8.92
CA ASN A 56 15.15 4.13 8.14
C ASN A 56 14.75 5.56 8.53
N GLU A 57 15.38 6.57 7.94
CA GLU A 57 15.11 7.97 8.26
C GLU A 57 13.65 8.38 7.98
N TYR A 58 13.06 7.98 6.84
CA TYR A 58 11.63 8.18 6.58
C TYR A 58 10.74 7.56 7.67
N GLY A 59 11.02 6.31 8.04
CA GLY A 59 10.29 5.59 9.07
C GLY A 59 10.41 6.24 10.45
N GLN A 60 11.57 6.83 10.76
CA GLN A 60 11.79 7.63 11.97
C GLN A 60 10.98 8.94 11.91
N ALA A 61 11.00 9.66 10.79
CA ALA A 61 10.23 10.89 10.58
C ALA A 61 8.72 10.63 10.71
N TYR A 62 8.20 9.63 10.01
CA TYR A 62 6.81 9.16 10.10
C TYR A 62 6.42 8.77 11.54
N LYS A 63 7.33 8.10 12.26
CA LYS A 63 7.12 7.76 13.66
C LYS A 63 7.03 8.99 14.55
N ASN A 64 7.92 9.95 14.37
CA ASN A 64 7.99 11.17 15.17
C ASN A 64 6.80 12.10 14.88
N ALA A 65 6.29 12.10 13.65
CA ALA A 65 5.12 12.88 13.24
C ALA A 65 3.77 12.25 13.67
N GLY A 66 3.77 11.07 14.29
CA GLY A 66 2.58 10.53 14.97
C GLY A 66 1.95 9.27 14.37
N ARG A 67 2.60 8.64 13.36
CA ARG A 67 2.20 7.35 12.77
C ARG A 67 0.74 7.28 12.30
N ASN A 68 0.31 8.25 11.51
CA ASN A 68 -1.02 8.30 10.92
C ASN A 68 -0.94 8.93 9.51
N ALA A 69 -2.07 9.00 8.80
CA ALA A 69 -2.08 9.58 7.45
C ALA A 69 -1.64 11.06 7.43
N ASP A 70 -1.91 11.81 8.50
CA ASP A 70 -1.43 13.20 8.63
C ASP A 70 0.08 13.27 8.81
N ALA A 71 0.70 12.29 9.48
CA ALA A 71 2.15 12.19 9.60
C ALA A 71 2.83 12.03 8.24
N VAL A 72 2.24 11.22 7.34
CA VAL A 72 2.73 11.06 5.96
C VAL A 72 2.64 12.38 5.19
N ARG A 73 1.53 13.12 5.36
CA ARG A 73 1.36 14.44 4.74
C ARG A 73 2.32 15.49 5.34
N ALA A 74 2.64 15.37 6.63
CA ALA A 74 3.49 16.32 7.34
C ALA A 74 4.96 16.26 6.89
N ILE A 75 5.45 15.07 6.52
CA ILE A 75 6.82 14.84 6.05
C ILE A 75 6.92 14.78 4.52
N ALA A 76 5.85 15.12 3.80
CA ALA A 76 5.75 14.94 2.36
C ALA A 76 6.82 15.70 1.55
N ASP A 77 7.18 16.90 2.01
CA ASP A 77 8.18 17.77 1.38
C ASP A 77 9.59 17.56 1.95
N GLU A 78 9.78 16.62 2.88
CA GLU A 78 11.10 16.21 3.35
C GLU A 78 11.76 15.31 2.31
N ASP A 79 13.09 15.30 2.32
CA ASP A 79 13.96 14.40 1.55
C ASP A 79 14.69 13.58 2.62
N SER A 80 14.15 12.38 2.91
CA SER A 80 14.54 11.62 4.10
C SER A 80 15.86 10.86 3.93
N ASP A 81 16.30 10.58 2.71
CA ASP A 81 17.57 9.92 2.41
C ASP A 81 18.62 10.83 1.75
N GLU A 82 18.29 12.11 1.59
CA GLU A 82 19.16 13.18 1.09
C GLU A 82 19.62 12.98 -0.36
N ASP A 83 18.76 12.39 -1.20
CA ASP A 83 19.01 12.11 -2.62
C ASP A 83 18.59 13.25 -3.58
N GLY A 84 17.86 14.23 -3.06
CA GLY A 84 17.35 15.39 -3.78
C GLY A 84 15.93 15.25 -4.34
N VAL A 85 15.22 14.16 -4.05
CA VAL A 85 13.82 13.90 -4.38
C VAL A 85 13.00 13.94 -3.09
N THR A 86 11.79 14.50 -3.14
CA THR A 86 10.96 14.53 -1.93
C THR A 86 10.28 13.18 -1.69
N ASN A 87 10.02 12.87 -0.41
CA ASN A 87 9.27 11.70 0.02
C ASN A 87 7.96 11.49 -0.78
N ALA A 88 7.23 12.57 -1.06
CA ALA A 88 5.99 12.51 -1.82
C ALA A 88 6.19 12.18 -3.31
N GLU A 89 7.26 12.67 -3.92
CA GLU A 89 7.60 12.37 -5.31
C GLU A 89 7.98 10.90 -5.47
N GLU A 90 8.79 10.36 -4.56
CA GLU A 90 9.20 8.96 -4.56
C GLU A 90 8.03 8.00 -4.31
N LEU A 91 7.21 8.24 -3.29
CA LEU A 91 6.02 7.43 -3.04
C LEU A 91 5.10 7.38 -4.27
N LYS A 92 5.00 8.49 -5.00
CA LYS A 92 4.23 8.58 -6.25
C LYS A 92 4.91 7.89 -7.43
N ALA A 93 6.24 7.91 -7.49
CA ALA A 93 7.03 7.14 -8.44
C ALA A 93 7.02 5.63 -8.13
N GLY A 94 6.66 5.26 -6.90
CA GLY A 94 6.69 3.89 -6.40
C GLY A 94 8.08 3.45 -5.94
N THR A 95 8.95 4.41 -5.65
CA THR A 95 10.30 4.22 -5.14
C THR A 95 10.33 4.40 -3.61
N ASN A 96 11.51 4.40 -2.99
CA ASN A 96 11.66 4.26 -1.54
C ASN A 96 12.28 5.50 -0.88
N PRO A 97 11.49 6.30 -0.12
CA PRO A 97 11.95 7.51 0.56
C PRO A 97 13.03 7.38 1.63
N GLY A 98 13.59 6.20 1.82
CA GLY A 98 14.67 5.97 2.76
C GLY A 98 15.79 5.14 2.14
N ASP A 99 15.94 5.21 0.82
CA ASP A 99 16.96 4.53 0.02
C ASP A 99 17.37 5.40 -1.18
N ALA A 100 18.41 6.21 -1.00
CA ALA A 100 18.89 7.19 -1.97
C ALA A 100 19.30 6.64 -3.36
N GLU A 101 19.33 5.32 -3.52
CA GLU A 101 19.62 4.63 -4.78
C GLU A 101 18.35 4.13 -5.50
N ASP A 102 17.16 4.41 -4.97
CA ASP A 102 15.83 4.00 -5.49
C ASP A 102 14.92 5.22 -5.70
N ASN A 103 14.94 5.79 -6.92
CA ASN A 103 14.24 7.04 -7.29
C ASN A 103 13.64 7.02 -8.72
#